data_AF-A0A3E4LVL9-F1
#
_entry.id   AF-A0A3E4LVL9-F1
#
_cell.length_a   1.000
_cell.length_b   1.000
_cell.length_c   1.000
_cell.angle_alpha   90.00
_cell.angle_beta   90.00
_cell.angle_gamma   90.00
#
_symmetry.space_group_name_H-M   'P 1'
#
loop_
_entity.id
_entity.type
_entity.pdbx_description
1 polymer ?
#
loop_
_entity_poly.entity_id
_entity_poly.type
_entity_poly.pdbx_seq_one_letter_code
_entity_poly.pdbx_strand_id
1 'polypeptide(L)'
;MEYEKVELLGLKDTLEHLLDFIWKMETSPPYFYGIFDRMKNNIELFLCVQAEDVEYLLEILDRDWKEANRKLIGIQYYDVRENNPSVDLEECFYLSGMIAEMSRFFERNERKRREKALYQRWREEREDEENAIIFG
;
A
#
# COMPACT_ATOMS: atom_id res chain seq x y z
N MET A 1 -1.66 -14.06 -9.96
CA MET A 1 -1.76 -14.85 -8.72
C MET A 1 -0.42 -15.05 -8.02
N GLU A 2 0.51 -15.90 -8.48
CA GLU A 2 1.75 -16.19 -7.71
C GLU A 2 2.63 -14.95 -7.48
N TYR A 3 2.85 -14.15 -8.54
CA TYR A 3 3.63 -12.93 -8.45
C TYR A 3 3.02 -11.88 -7.50
N GLU A 4 1.70 -11.74 -7.48
CA GLU A 4 1.01 -10.79 -6.59
C GLU A 4 1.11 -11.22 -5.13
N LYS A 5 1.03 -12.53 -4.86
CA LYS A 5 1.25 -13.08 -3.51
C LYS A 5 2.68 -12.81 -3.03
N VAL A 6 3.68 -12.87 -3.92
CA VAL A 6 5.06 -12.47 -3.61
C VAL A 6 5.17 -10.97 -3.32
N GLU A 7 4.53 -10.11 -4.11
CA GLU A 7 4.51 -8.66 -3.84
C GLU A 7 3.82 -8.35 -2.49
N LEU A 8 2.74 -9.07 -2.14
CA LEU A 8 2.05 -8.94 -0.86
C LEU A 8 2.91 -9.41 0.32
N LEU A 9 3.64 -10.51 0.17
CA LEU A 9 4.57 -10.98 1.19
C LEU A 9 5.67 -9.93 1.46
N GLY A 10 6.24 -9.35 0.39
CA GLY A 10 7.21 -8.26 0.53
C GLY A 10 6.64 -7.05 1.27
N LEU A 11 5.41 -6.63 0.94
CA LEU A 11 4.75 -5.54 1.67
C LEU A 11 4.51 -5.89 3.15
N LYS A 12 4.11 -7.13 3.45
CA LYS A 12 3.89 -7.60 4.83
C LYS A 12 5.19 -7.55 5.63
N ASP A 13 6.30 -7.98 5.07
CA ASP A 13 7.61 -7.96 5.73
C ASP A 13 8.09 -6.51 5.97
N THR A 14 7.91 -5.61 4.99
CA THR A 14 8.21 -4.17 5.19
C THR A 14 7.34 -3.56 6.29
N LEU A 15 6.04 -3.88 6.34
CA LEU A 15 5.14 -3.43 7.39
C LEU A 15 5.57 -3.95 8.77
N GLU A 16 5.95 -5.22 8.87
CA GLU A 16 6.41 -5.85 10.11
C GLU A 16 7.67 -5.14 10.65
N HIS A 17 8.69 -4.95 9.81
CA HIS A 17 9.90 -4.23 10.20
C HIS A 17 9.63 -2.77 10.59
N LEU A 18 8.73 -2.09 9.89
CA LEU A 18 8.39 -0.70 10.20
C LEU A 18 7.64 -0.59 11.53
N LEU A 19 6.71 -1.49 11.81
CA LEU A 19 5.99 -1.52 13.09
C LEU A 19 6.93 -1.83 14.25
N ASP A 20 7.84 -2.78 14.07
CA ASP A 20 8.87 -3.11 15.07
C ASP A 20 9.82 -1.95 15.32
N PHE A 21 10.22 -1.24 14.25
CA PHE A 21 11.05 -0.03 14.37
C PHE A 21 10.32 1.03 15.20
N ILE A 22 9.10 1.41 14.82
CA ILE A 22 8.34 2.45 15.53
C ILE A 22 8.08 2.07 16.98
N TRP A 23 7.77 0.80 17.26
CA TRP A 23 7.54 0.32 18.62
C TRP A 23 8.79 0.45 19.52
N LYS A 24 9.99 0.32 18.95
CA LYS A 24 11.25 0.51 19.68
C LYS A 24 11.58 1.98 19.93
N MET A 25 11.19 2.86 19.00
CA MET A 25 11.52 4.29 19.08
C MET A 25 10.50 5.10 19.87
N GLU A 26 9.21 4.80 19.76
CA GLU A 26 8.16 5.68 20.27
C GLU A 26 7.54 5.15 21.57
N THR A 27 7.39 6.03 22.56
CA THR A 27 6.64 5.72 23.79
C THR A 27 5.13 5.68 23.55
N SER A 28 4.66 6.42 22.54
CA SER A 28 3.28 6.40 22.06
C SER A 28 3.30 6.27 20.55
N PRO A 29 2.69 5.21 19.97
CA PRO A 29 2.71 5.03 18.52
C PRO A 29 2.07 6.21 17.77
N PRO A 30 2.61 6.58 16.59
CA PRO A 30 2.04 7.62 15.74
C PRO A 30 0.68 7.18 15.17
N TYR A 31 -0.09 8.16 14.68
CA TYR A 31 -1.44 7.96 14.15
C TYR A 31 -1.58 6.76 13.20
N PHE A 32 -0.63 6.63 12.26
CA PHE A 32 -0.69 5.62 11.21
C PHE A 32 -0.26 4.22 11.67
N TYR A 33 0.30 4.07 12.87
CA TYR A 33 0.78 2.78 13.37
C TYR A 33 -0.33 1.72 13.37
N GLY A 34 -1.49 2.05 13.94
CA GLY A 34 -2.63 1.14 13.98
C GLY A 34 -3.25 0.86 12.61
N ILE A 35 -3.01 1.74 11.62
CA ILE A 35 -3.44 1.52 10.23
C ILE A 35 -2.53 0.47 9.58
N PHE A 36 -1.22 0.63 9.74
CA PHE A 36 -0.23 -0.31 9.23
C PHE A 36 -0.33 -1.69 9.87
N ASP A 37 -0.61 -1.79 11.16
CA ASP A 37 -0.85 -3.07 11.81
C ASP A 37 -2.07 -3.79 11.23
N ARG A 38 -3.17 -3.07 10.98
CA ARG A 38 -4.34 -3.64 10.27
C ARG A 38 -3.99 -4.10 8.85
N MET A 39 -3.22 -3.31 8.10
CA MET A 39 -2.79 -3.69 6.76
C MET A 39 -1.98 -4.98 6.77
N LYS A 40 -1.01 -5.09 7.68
CA LYS A 40 -0.19 -6.29 7.87
C LYS A 40 -1.07 -7.50 8.19
N ASN A 41 -1.97 -7.36 9.17
CA ASN A 41 -2.87 -8.43 9.60
C ASN A 41 -3.82 -8.87 8.47
N ASN A 42 -4.32 -7.94 7.65
CA ASN A 42 -5.16 -8.26 6.50
C ASN A 42 -4.39 -9.08 5.45
N ILE A 43 -3.13 -8.73 5.17
CA ILE A 43 -2.28 -9.50 4.25
C ILE A 43 -1.98 -10.89 4.82
N GLU A 44 -1.61 -10.97 6.10
CA GLU A 44 -1.32 -12.23 6.77
C GLU A 44 -2.52 -13.18 6.75
N LEU A 45 -3.71 -12.68 7.07
CA LEU A 45 -4.96 -13.44 6.98
C LEU A 45 -5.23 -13.91 5.56
N PHE A 46 -5.09 -13.02 4.57
CA PHE A 46 -5.30 -13.35 3.15
C PHE A 46 -4.37 -14.50 2.69
N LEU A 47 -3.09 -14.43 3.05
CA LEU A 47 -2.10 -15.46 2.71
C LEU A 47 -2.40 -16.77 3.45
N CYS A 48 -2.77 -16.70 4.74
CA CYS A 48 -3.07 -17.86 5.56
C CYS A 48 -4.27 -18.66 5.04
N VAL A 49 -5.36 -17.99 4.66
CA VAL A 49 -6.55 -18.65 4.10
C VAL A 49 -6.42 -18.98 2.61
N GLN A 50 -5.27 -18.68 1.99
CA GLN A 50 -4.98 -18.88 0.58
C GLN A 50 -6.06 -18.28 -0.35
N ALA A 51 -6.60 -17.12 0.02
CA ALA A 51 -7.62 -16.45 -0.78
C ALA A 51 -7.11 -16.13 -2.21
N GLU A 52 -8.06 -16.06 -3.14
CA GLU A 52 -7.78 -15.80 -4.56
C GLU A 52 -8.11 -14.36 -4.98
N ASP A 53 -9.03 -13.69 -4.29
CA ASP A 53 -9.46 -12.33 -4.61
C ASP A 53 -8.46 -11.27 -4.11
N VAL A 54 -7.35 -11.17 -4.83
CA VAL A 54 -6.30 -10.18 -4.59
C VAL A 54 -6.82 -8.75 -4.80
N GLU A 55 -7.74 -8.54 -5.75
CA GLU A 55 -8.24 -7.19 -6.08
C GLU A 55 -8.98 -6.58 -4.88
N TYR A 56 -9.84 -7.36 -4.23
CA TYR A 56 -10.54 -6.92 -3.03
C TYR A 56 -9.58 -6.57 -1.88
N LEU A 57 -8.53 -7.39 -1.66
CA LEU A 57 -7.52 -7.06 -0.65
C LEU A 57 -6.79 -5.75 -1.02
N LEU A 58 -6.38 -5.58 -2.28
CA LEU A 58 -5.68 -4.38 -2.73
C LEU A 58 -6.52 -3.11 -2.56
N GLU A 59 -7.85 -3.19 -2.71
CA GLU A 59 -8.75 -2.07 -2.42
C GLU A 59 -8.75 -1.68 -0.94
N ILE A 60 -8.80 -2.67 -0.04
CA ILE A 60 -8.70 -2.44 1.41
C ILE A 60 -7.35 -1.79 1.75
N LEU A 61 -6.26 -2.30 1.19
CA LEU A 61 -4.92 -1.78 1.43
C LEU A 61 -4.75 -0.36 0.88
N ASP A 62 -5.31 -0.05 -0.29
CA ASP A 62 -5.26 1.28 -0.90
C ASP A 62 -6.03 2.32 -0.06
N ARG A 63 -7.19 1.93 0.49
CA ARG A 63 -7.95 2.75 1.43
C ARG A 63 -7.12 3.06 2.67
N ASP A 64 -6.52 2.04 3.27
CA ASP A 64 -5.74 2.18 4.50
C ASP A 64 -4.46 2.98 4.25
N TRP A 65 -3.79 2.79 3.12
CA TRP A 65 -2.65 3.61 2.70
C TRP A 65 -3.01 5.10 2.57
N LYS A 66 -4.16 5.43 1.99
CA LYS A 66 -4.66 6.81 1.92
C LYS A 66 -4.94 7.40 3.29
N GLU A 67 -5.50 6.60 4.20
CA GLU A 67 -5.74 7.05 5.58
C GLU A 67 -4.43 7.27 6.35
N ALA A 68 -3.42 6.43 6.14
CA ALA A 68 -2.09 6.61 6.71
C ALA A 68 -1.39 7.89 6.21
N ASN A 69 -1.71 8.34 4.99
CA ASN A 69 -1.21 9.58 4.39
C ASN A 69 -2.14 10.79 4.59
N ARG A 70 -3.09 10.70 5.53
CA ARG A 70 -4.08 11.75 5.78
C ARG A 70 -3.42 13.10 6.06
N LYS A 71 -3.98 14.16 5.47
CA LYS A 71 -3.48 15.53 5.64
C LYS A 71 -3.42 15.91 7.14
N LEU A 72 -2.37 16.64 7.52
CA LEU A 72 -2.03 17.14 8.87
C LEU A 72 -1.54 16.10 9.89
N ILE A 73 -1.86 14.81 9.73
CA ILE A 73 -1.56 13.80 10.76
C ILE A 73 -0.90 12.52 10.21
N GLY A 74 -0.78 12.42 8.88
CA GLY A 74 -0.21 11.26 8.21
C GLY A 74 1.31 11.21 8.24
N ILE A 75 1.85 10.18 7.60
CA ILE A 75 3.29 9.85 7.57
C ILE A 75 4.17 11.06 7.19
N GLN A 76 3.69 11.91 6.28
CA GLN A 76 4.42 13.09 5.80
C GLN A 76 4.66 14.18 6.85
N TYR A 77 3.98 14.09 8.01
CA TYR A 77 4.15 15.00 9.15
C TYR A 77 4.84 14.34 10.35
N TYR A 78 5.30 13.09 10.19
CA TYR A 78 5.97 12.35 11.26
C TYR A 78 7.48 12.56 11.18
N ASP A 79 8.06 13.01 12.28
CA ASP A 79 9.50 13.08 12.49
C ASP A 79 9.86 12.32 13.78
N VAL A 80 10.52 11.16 13.60
CA VAL A 80 10.98 10.31 14.72
C VAL A 80 11.91 11.05 15.69
N ARG A 81 12.60 12.11 15.22
CA ARG A 81 13.54 12.87 16.04
C ARG A 81 12.87 13.88 16.96
N GLU A 82 11.60 14.21 16.74
CA GLU A 82 10.85 15.11 17.62
C GLU A 82 10.77 14.53 19.04
N ASN A 83 10.47 13.23 19.15
CA ASN A 83 10.42 12.52 20.44
C ASN A 83 11.74 11.83 20.79
N ASN A 84 12.60 11.56 19.80
CA ASN A 84 13.85 10.86 20.00
C ASN A 84 15.05 11.62 19.37
N PRO A 85 15.53 12.72 19.98
CA PRO A 85 16.56 13.56 19.36
C PRO A 85 17.91 12.87 19.13
N SER A 86 18.18 11.78 19.85
CA SER A 86 19.41 10.99 19.79
C SER A 86 19.43 9.96 18.65
N VAL A 87 18.31 9.76 17.95
CA VAL A 87 18.23 8.88 16.78
C VAL A 87 19.23 9.32 15.74
N ASP A 88 20.04 8.37 15.27
CA ASP A 88 21.06 8.67 14.29
C ASP A 88 20.47 8.79 12.89
N LEU A 89 21.30 9.25 11.95
CA LEU A 89 20.85 9.43 10.57
C LEU A 89 20.60 8.10 9.86
N GLU A 90 21.27 7.02 10.25
CA GLU A 90 21.11 5.70 9.64
C GLU A 90 19.73 5.12 9.96
N GLU A 91 19.28 5.24 11.20
CA GLU A 91 17.92 4.89 11.64
C GLU A 91 16.86 5.74 10.90
N CYS A 92 17.11 7.04 10.72
CA CYS A 92 16.24 7.91 9.91
C CYS A 92 16.15 7.46 8.46
N PHE A 93 17.28 7.06 7.84
CA PHE A 93 17.31 6.54 6.49
C PHE A 93 16.61 5.19 6.37
N TYR A 94 16.76 4.33 7.38
CA TYR A 94 16.09 3.03 7.43
C TYR A 94 14.55 3.19 7.45
N LEU A 95 14.04 4.05 8.32
CA LEU A 95 12.61 4.40 8.35
C LEU A 95 12.13 4.97 7.00
N SER A 96 12.86 5.95 6.46
CA SER A 96 12.52 6.58 5.19
C SER A 96 12.55 5.57 4.03
N GLY A 97 13.47 4.60 4.07
CA GLY A 97 13.59 3.51 3.11
C GLY A 97 12.36 2.62 3.11
N MET A 98 11.90 2.17 4.28
CA MET A 98 10.69 1.35 4.42
C MET A 98 9.44 2.09 3.92
N ILE A 99 9.29 3.37 4.29
CA ILE A 99 8.18 4.21 3.82
C ILE A 99 8.22 4.33 2.29
N ALA A 100 9.40 4.56 1.70
CA ALA A 100 9.56 4.66 0.25
C ALA A 100 9.26 3.33 -0.47
N GLU A 101 9.61 2.18 0.12
CA GLU A 101 9.23 0.86 -0.40
C GLU A 101 7.71 0.68 -0.46
N MET A 102 7.02 1.02 0.62
CA MET A 102 5.57 0.99 0.66
C MET A 102 4.95 1.93 -0.38
N SER A 103 5.43 3.17 -0.48
CA SER A 103 4.96 4.12 -1.50
C SER A 103 5.07 3.55 -2.91
N ARG A 104 6.23 2.94 -3.25
CA ARG A 104 6.44 2.31 -4.56
C ARG A 104 5.47 1.17 -4.84
N PHE A 105 5.10 0.38 -3.83
CA PHE A 105 4.11 -0.67 -3.98
C PHE A 105 2.74 -0.08 -4.37
N PHE A 106 2.26 0.93 -3.65
CA PHE A 106 0.96 1.54 -3.90
C PHE A 106 0.90 2.29 -5.24
N GLU A 107 1.94 3.07 -5.57
CA GLU A 107 2.06 3.75 -6.86
C GLU A 107 2.02 2.77 -8.04
N ARG A 108 2.75 1.65 -7.92
CA ARG A 108 2.76 0.61 -8.96
C ARG A 108 1.37 0.01 -9.16
N ASN A 109 0.66 -0.29 -8.07
CA ASN A 109 -0.67 -0.88 -8.14
C ASN A 109 -1.73 0.11 -8.63
N GLU A 110 -1.61 1.39 -8.30
CA GLU A 110 -2.44 2.43 -8.90
C GLU A 110 -2.22 2.53 -10.40
N ARG A 111 -0.97 2.52 -10.86
CA ARG A 111 -0.63 2.53 -12.29
C ARG A 111 -1.23 1.32 -13.02
N LYS A 112 -1.05 0.10 -12.50
CA LYS A 112 -1.64 -1.13 -13.08
C LYS A 112 -3.16 -1.02 -13.19
N ARG A 113 -3.85 -0.51 -12.17
CA ARG A 113 -5.31 -0.30 -12.18
C ARG A 113 -5.74 0.70 -13.25
N ARG A 114 -5.04 1.83 -13.37
CA ARG A 114 -5.31 2.84 -14.41
C ARG A 114 -5.12 2.28 -15.82
N GLU A 115 -4.04 1.54 -16.05
CA GLU A 115 -3.78 0.87 -17.33
C GLU A 115 -4.91 -0.13 -17.66
N LYS A 116 -5.30 -0.99 -16.71
CA LYS A 116 -6.41 -1.93 -16.88
C LYS A 116 -7.72 -1.21 -17.24
N ALA A 117 -8.03 -0.10 -16.56
CA ALA A 117 -9.24 0.68 -16.83
C ALA A 117 -9.22 1.32 -18.23
N LEU A 118 -8.07 1.84 -18.68
CA LEU A 118 -7.92 2.40 -20.02
C LEU A 118 -8.10 1.33 -21.11
N TYR A 119 -7.53 0.13 -20.91
CA TYR A 119 -7.69 -0.98 -21.85
C TYR A 119 -9.14 -1.45 -21.95
N GLN A 120 -9.88 -1.51 -20.83
CA GLN A 120 -11.28 -1.90 -20.87
C GLN A 120 -12.14 -0.86 -21.58
N ARG A 121 -11.94 0.42 -21.27
CA ARG A 121 -12.63 1.50 -21.97
C ARG A 121 -12.36 1.48 -23.48
N TRP A 122 -11.11 1.30 -23.89
CA TRP A 122 -10.77 1.17 -25.32
C TRP A 122 -11.45 -0.02 -25.99
N ARG A 123 -11.58 -1.14 -25.27
CA ARG A 123 -12.27 -2.33 -25.77
C ARG A 123 -13.76 -2.07 -25.97
N GLU A 124 -14.42 -1.48 -24.96
CA GLU A 124 -15.85 -1.11 -25.01
C GLU A 124 -16.13 -0.15 -26.16
N GLU A 125 -15.30 0.90 -26.33
CA GLU A 125 -15.43 1.85 -27.45
C GLU A 125 -15.33 1.15 -28.82
N ARG A 126 -14.45 0.14 -28.96
CA ARG A 126 -14.30 -0.64 -30.21
C ARG A 126 -15.47 -1.59 -30.47
N GLU A 127 -16.01 -2.21 -29.43
CA GLU A 127 -17.21 -3.05 -29.53
C GLU A 127 -18.44 -2.22 -29.90
N ASP A 128 -18.58 -1.01 -29.33
CA ASP A 128 -19.64 -0.08 -29.67
C ASP A 128 -19.53 0.42 -31.12
N GLU A 129 -18.32 0.74 -31.59
CA GLU A 129 -18.06 1.10 -32.99
C GLU A 129 -18.41 -0.05 -33.95
N GLU A 130 -17.97 -1.28 -33.65
CA GLU A 130 -18.29 -2.45 -34.47
C GLU A 130 -19.80 -2.75 -34.48
N ASN A 131 -20.48 -2.65 -33.34
CA ASN A 131 -21.93 -2.82 -33.25
C ASN A 131 -22.68 -1.73 -34.04
N ALA A 132 -22.22 -0.48 -34.01
CA ALA A 132 -22.81 0.61 -34.79
C ALA A 132 -22.66 0.40 -36.30
N ILE A 133 -21.58 -0.25 -36.75
CA ILE A 133 -21.35 -0.60 -38.17
C ILE A 133 -22.21 -1.80 -38.60
N ILE A 134 -22.41 -2.79 -37.73
CA ILE A 134 -23.13 -4.02 -38.06
C ILE A 134 -24.66 -3.83 -38.01
N PHE A 135 -25.15 -3.01 -37.08
CA PHE A 135 -26.59 -2.88 -36.79
C PHE A 135 -27.18 -1.49 -37.09
N GLY A 136 -26.38 -0.52 -37.55
CA GLY A 136 -26.82 0.80 -38.04
C GLY A 136 -27.04 0.83 -39.54
#